data_AF-A0A832X4B6-F1
#
_entry.id   AF-A0A832X4B6-F1
#
_cell.length_a   1.000
_cell.length_b   1.000
_cell.length_c   1.000
_cell.angle_alpha   90.00
_cell.angle_beta   90.00
_cell.angle_gamma   90.00
#
_symmetry.space_group_name_H-M   'P 1'
#
loop_
_entity.id
_entity.type
_entity.pdbx_description
1 polymer ?
#
loop_
_entity_poly.entity_id
_entity_poly.type
_entity_poly.pdbx_seq_one_letter_code
_entity_poly.pdbx_strand_id
1 'polypeptide(L)' 'MSADLLSILIILALGVFSGTILGLLIGYLAKQQKPDWQAMTGRQKLVNALLILGCSALCVSGIAWYAFR' A
#
# COMPACT_ATOMS: atom_id res chain seq x y z
N MET A 1 1.69 15.07 -21.20
CA MET A 1 1.57 16.06 -20.12
C MET A 1 2.83 15.98 -19.27
N SER A 2 3.54 17.08 -19.03
CA SER A 2 4.58 17.12 -18.00
C SER A 2 3.91 16.87 -16.65
N ALA A 3 4.41 15.90 -15.90
CA ALA A 3 3.89 15.59 -14.58
C ALA A 3 4.31 16.70 -13.62
N ASP A 4 3.39 17.58 -13.24
CA ASP A 4 3.65 18.56 -12.19
C ASP A 4 3.92 17.85 -10.86
N LEU A 5 4.84 18.40 -10.07
CA LEU A 5 5.25 17.83 -8.77
C LEU A 5 4.03 17.52 -7.88
N LEU A 6 3.03 18.39 -7.91
CA LEU A 6 1.78 18.24 -7.18
C LEU A 6 0.99 17.00 -7.62
N SER A 7 0.90 16.73 -8.93
CA SER A 7 0.24 15.54 -9.47
C SER A 7 0.95 14.26 -9.04
N ILE A 8 2.28 14.26 -9.05
CA ILE A 8 3.09 13.12 -8.58
C ILE A 8 2.83 12.84 -7.10
N LEU A 9 2.83 13.89 -6.27
CA LEU A 9 2.56 13.76 -4.83
C LEU A 9 1.14 13.25 -4.55
N ILE A 10 0.14 13.72 -5.32
CA ILE A 10 -1.24 13.24 -5.19
C ILE A 10 -1.35 11.75 -5.55
N ILE A 11 -0.73 11.33 -6.66
CA ILE A 11 -0.74 9.92 -7.09
C ILE A 11 -0.05 9.04 -6.05
N LEU A 12 1.09 9.48 -5.51
CA LEU A 12 1.79 8.79 -4.43
C LEU A 12 0.92 8.69 -3.17
N ALA A 13 0.32 9.79 -2.72
CA ALA A 13 -0.52 9.81 -1.53
C ALA A 13 -1.74 8.88 -1.68
N LEU A 14 -2.44 8.97 -2.80
CA LEU A 14 -3.59 8.11 -3.11
C LEU A 14 -3.19 6.64 -3.21
N GLY A 15 -2.09 6.34 -3.92
CA GLY A 15 -1.61 4.98 -4.10
C GLY A 15 -1.11 4.35 -2.80
N VAL A 16 -0.40 5.11 -1.96
CA VAL A 16 0.03 4.64 -0.63
C VAL A 16 -1.16 4.46 0.31
N PHE A 17 -2.11 5.39 0.32
CA PHE A 17 -3.29 5.29 1.18
C PHE A 17 -4.15 4.07 0.80
N SER A 18 -4.50 3.94 -0.48
CA SER A 18 -5.27 2.80 -0.99
C SER A 18 -4.51 1.47 -0.83
N GLY A 19 -3.21 1.46 -1.12
CA GLY A 19 -2.36 0.28 -0.95
C GLY A 19 -2.19 -0.14 0.50
N THR A 20 -2.15 0.81 1.44
CA THR A 20 -2.13 0.50 2.88
C THR A 20 -3.43 -0.13 3.32
N ILE A 21 -4.58 0.41 2.91
CA ILE A 21 -5.90 -0.17 3.24
C ILE A 21 -5.99 -1.60 2.68
N LEU A 22 -5.62 -1.80 1.41
CA LEU A 22 -5.64 -3.12 0.78
C LEU A 22 -4.64 -4.09 1.42
N GLY A 23 -3.42 -3.66 1.67
CA GLY A 23 -2.39 -4.48 2.31
C GLY A 23 -2.80 -4.91 3.72
N LEU A 24 -3.45 -4.01 4.47
CA LEU A 24 -4.00 -4.34 5.79
C LEU A 24 -5.19 -5.32 5.67
N LEU A 25 -6.14 -5.05 4.76
CA LEU A 25 -7.29 -5.92 4.54
C LEU A 25 -6.87 -7.34 4.13
N ILE A 26 -5.92 -7.46 3.20
CA ILE A 26 -5.39 -8.75 2.75
C ILE A 26 -4.65 -9.45 3.89
N GLY A 27 -3.82 -8.72 4.66
CA GLY A 27 -3.13 -9.26 5.82
C GLY A 27 -4.08 -9.80 6.89
N TYR A 28 -5.21 -9.11 7.09
CA TYR A 28 -6.29 -9.54 7.98
C TYR A 28 -7.01 -10.78 7.47
N LEU A 29 -7.46 -10.78 6.20
CA LEU A 29 -8.16 -11.91 5.57
C LEU A 29 -7.29 -13.17 5.49
N ALA A 30 -5.99 -13.00 5.25
CA ALA A 30 -5.02 -14.11 5.23
C ALA A 30 -4.67 -14.64 6.63
N LYS A 31 -5.28 -14.10 7.70
CA LYS A 31 -4.99 -14.42 9.11
C LYS A 31 -3.52 -14.22 9.50
N GLN A 32 -2.78 -13.40 8.74
CA GLN A 32 -1.39 -13.07 9.00
C GLN A 32 -1.26 -11.87 9.95
N GLN A 33 -2.32 -11.08 10.09
CA GLN A 33 -2.42 -9.98 11.04
C GLN A 33 -3.23 -10.36 12.28
N LYS A 34 -2.77 -9.85 13.42
CA LYS A 34 -3.59 -9.76 14.64
C LYS A 34 -3.99 -8.31 14.85
N PRO A 35 -5.18 -8.06 15.43
CA PRO A 35 -5.61 -6.69 15.76
C PRO A 35 -4.66 -6.02 16.76
N ASP A 36 -3.96 -6.79 17.59
CA ASP A 36 -2.93 -6.28 18.49
C ASP A 36 -1.52 -6.41 17.88
N TRP A 37 -0.91 -5.25 17.59
CA TRP A 37 0.44 -5.15 17.05
C TRP A 37 1.51 -5.69 18.00
N GLN A 38 1.30 -5.63 19.32
CA GLN A 38 2.25 -6.17 20.29
C GLN A 38 2.20 -7.70 20.34
N ALA A 39 1.06 -8.30 20.00
CA ALA A 39 0.88 -9.75 19.92
C ALA A 39 1.40 -10.38 18.61
N MET A 40 1.89 -9.57 17.66
CA MET A 40 2.45 -10.03 16.39
C MET A 40 3.94 -10.37 16.50
N THR A 41 4.30 -11.53 15.95
CA THR A 41 5.71 -11.94 15.81
C THR A 41 6.43 -11.03 14.80
N GLY A 42 7.77 -10.94 14.90
CA GLY A 42 8.57 -10.14 13.96
C GLY A 42 8.36 -10.54 12.49
N ARG A 43 8.18 -11.84 12.22
CA ARG A 43 7.85 -12.34 10.89
C ARG A 43 6.49 -11.83 10.38
N GLN A 44 5.46 -11.80 11.24
CA GLN A 44 4.15 -11.28 10.87
C GLN A 44 4.18 -9.78 10.59
N LYS A 45 4.96 -9.01 11.37
CA LYS A 45 5.20 -7.59 11.12
C LYS A 45 5.88 -7.36 9.76
N LEU A 46 6.87 -8.18 9.43
CA LEU A 46 7.57 -8.12 8.15
C LEU A 46 6.65 -8.46 6.98
N VAL A 47 5.88 -9.54 7.07
CA VAL A 47 4.89 -9.93 6.04
C VAL A 47 3.85 -8.82 5.86
N ASN A 48 3.40 -8.21 6.95
CA ASN A 48 2.47 -7.09 6.90
C ASN A 48 3.06 -5.87 6.19
N ALA A 49 4.30 -5.48 6.53
CA ALA A 49 4.98 -4.38 5.87
C ALA A 49 5.17 -4.65 4.37
N LEU A 50 5.55 -5.87 3.99
CA LEU A 50 5.67 -6.27 2.58
C LEU A 50 4.34 -6.20 1.84
N LEU A 51 3.24 -6.61 2.47
CA LEU A 51 1.89 -6.51 1.92
C LEU A 51 1.49 -5.06 1.65
N ILE A 52 1.72 -4.17 2.61
CA ILE A 52 1.45 -2.73 2.47
C ILE A 52 2.30 -2.13 1.36
N LEU A 53 3.61 -2.39 1.35
CA LEU A 53 4.52 -1.85 0.34
C LEU A 53 4.18 -2.37 -1.06
N GLY A 54 3.92 -3.67 -1.20
CA GLY A 54 3.53 -4.28 -2.47
C GLY A 54 2.20 -3.73 -2.99
N CYS A 55 1.17 -3.66 -2.15
CA CYS A 55 -0.13 -3.10 -2.56
C CYS A 55 -0.02 -1.61 -2.90
N SER A 56 0.78 -0.85 -2.14
CA SER A 56 1.02 0.58 -2.43
C SER A 56 1.73 0.76 -3.77
N ALA A 57 2.77 -0.03 -4.05
CA ALA A 57 3.48 0.03 -5.33
C ALA A 57 2.55 -0.30 -6.51
N LEU A 58 1.68 -1.31 -6.37
CA LEU A 58 0.70 -1.67 -7.39
C LEU A 58 -0.34 -0.57 -7.61
N CYS A 59 -0.90 0.01 -6.54
CA CYS A 59 -1.86 1.10 -6.65
C CYS A 59 -1.23 2.36 -7.26
N VAL A 60 -0.04 2.77 -6.80
CA VAL A 60 0.69 3.90 -7.38
C VAL A 60 0.95 3.66 -8.87
N SER A 61 1.44 2.47 -9.25
CA SER A 61 1.73 2.14 -10.64
C SER A 61 0.47 2.15 -11.51
N GLY A 62 -0.63 1.59 -11.02
CA GLY A 62 -1.91 1.58 -11.75
C GLY A 62 -2.51 2.97 -11.93
N ILE A 63 -2.49 3.80 -10.87
CA ILE A 63 -2.98 5.18 -10.92
C ILE A 63 -2.08 6.04 -11.82
N ALA A 64 -0.75 5.91 -11.68
CA ALA A 64 0.20 6.63 -12.52
C ALA A 64 0.04 6.24 -13.99
N TRP A 65 -0.12 4.95 -14.30
CA TRP A 65 -0.39 4.48 -15.66
C TRP A 65 -1.66 5.10 -16.23
N TYR A 66 -2.74 5.16 -15.45
CA TYR A 66 -3.99 5.78 -15.89
C TYR A 66 -3.86 7.30 -16.08
N ALA A 67 -3.13 7.98 -15.20
CA ALA A 67 -2.98 9.43 -15.20
C ALA A 67 -2.01 9.95 -16.28
N PHE A 68 -1.00 9.15 -16.66
CA PHE A 68 0.03 9.53 -17.63
C PHE A 68 -0.11 8.86 -19.00
N ARG A 69 -1.14 8.03 -19.19
CA ARG A 69 -1.60 7.60 -20.52
C ARG A 69 -2.25 8.75 -21.26
#